data_AF-E6QDB4-F1
#
_entry.id   AF-E6QDB4-F1
#
_cell.length_a   1.000
_cell.length_b   1.000
_cell.length_c   1.000
_cell.angle_alpha   90.00
_cell.angle_beta   90.00
_cell.angle_gamma   90.00
#
_symmetry.space_group_name_H-M   'P 1'
#
loop_
_entity.id
_entity.type
_entity.pdbx_description
1 polymer ?
#
loop_
_entity_poly.entity_id
_entity_poly.type
_entity_poly.pdbx_seq_one_letter_code
_entity_poly.pdbx_strand_id
1 'polypeptide(L)'
;MDDFEFDEAKSQANLDKHGIDFVADQVLWKDPFLLEIRAKSEDEPRFLLIGKIGDKHWLAVVTYRDARIRLISVRRSPARRRLSSMKAKEFDKKFEEGQEDIDDDLDLSSARRVNQEQKRINVDFPAWVVASLDREAARIGVTRQSIIKVWLVERLQAESANKPLNGDAASGAH
;
A
#
# COMPACT_ATOMS: atom_id res chain seq x y z
N MET A 1 -3.37 10.91 -2.33
CA MET A 1 -4.30 10.17 -1.46
C MET A 1 -5.00 9.21 -2.37
N ASP A 2 -4.91 7.92 -2.10
CA ASP A 2 -5.52 6.90 -2.95
C ASP A 2 -7.05 7.02 -2.85
N ASP A 3 -7.73 6.77 -3.97
CA ASP A 3 -9.19 6.84 -4.05
C ASP A 3 -9.78 5.43 -3.90
N PHE A 4 -10.55 5.23 -2.85
CA PHE A 4 -11.07 3.93 -2.42
C PHE A 4 -12.57 3.84 -2.62
N GLU A 5 -13.04 2.71 -3.16
CA GLU A 5 -14.47 2.38 -3.24
C GLU A 5 -14.77 1.02 -2.59
N PHE A 6 -15.93 0.89 -1.96
CA PHE A 6 -16.41 -0.37 -1.41
C PHE A 6 -17.91 -0.31 -1.16
N ASP A 7 -18.51 -1.48 -0.93
CA ASP A 7 -19.90 -1.60 -0.50
C ASP A 7 -19.98 -1.53 1.03
N GLU A 8 -20.82 -0.66 1.57
CA GLU A 8 -20.92 -0.41 3.02
C GLU A 8 -21.43 -1.63 3.78
N ALA A 9 -22.41 -2.35 3.23
CA ALA A 9 -22.92 -3.56 3.86
C ALA A 9 -21.86 -4.66 3.88
N LYS A 10 -21.02 -4.72 2.83
CA LYS A 10 -19.87 -5.61 2.79
C LYS A 10 -18.78 -5.20 3.80
N SER A 11 -18.53 -3.91 3.95
CA SER A 11 -17.59 -3.37 4.95
C SER A 11 -18.00 -3.76 6.36
N GLN A 12 -19.28 -3.57 6.70
CA GLN A 12 -19.83 -3.96 8.01
C GLN A 12 -19.76 -5.48 8.23
N ALA A 13 -20.13 -6.28 7.23
CA ALA A 13 -20.02 -7.73 7.33
C ALA A 13 -18.56 -8.19 7.51
N ASN A 14 -17.59 -7.48 6.91
CA ASN A 14 -16.17 -7.76 7.09
C ASN A 14 -15.69 -7.39 8.49
N LEU A 15 -16.16 -6.27 9.04
CA LEU A 15 -15.91 -5.89 10.44
C LEU A 15 -16.42 -6.95 11.41
N ASP A 16 -17.65 -7.41 11.23
CA ASP A 16 -18.27 -8.42 12.09
C ASP A 16 -17.51 -9.76 12.03
N LYS A 17 -17.03 -10.16 10.85
CA LYS A 17 -16.32 -11.44 10.64
C LYS A 17 -14.83 -11.41 11.03
N HIS A 18 -14.14 -10.31 10.74
CA HIS A 18 -12.67 -10.24 10.77
C HIS A 18 -12.11 -9.16 11.71
N GLY A 19 -12.98 -8.35 12.32
CA GLY A 19 -12.61 -7.33 13.29
C GLY A 19 -11.96 -6.08 12.68
N ILE A 20 -12.09 -5.88 11.37
CA ILE A 20 -11.67 -4.66 10.67
C ILE A 20 -12.63 -4.34 9.52
N ASP A 21 -13.01 -3.07 9.39
CA ASP A 21 -13.79 -2.56 8.26
C ASP A 21 -12.87 -2.07 7.13
N PHE A 22 -13.45 -1.69 5.99
CA PHE A 22 -12.69 -1.23 4.84
C PHE A 22 -12.17 0.21 4.96
N VAL A 23 -12.62 0.99 5.96
CA VAL A 23 -12.09 2.34 6.21
C VAL A 23 -10.77 2.22 6.98
N ALA A 24 -10.75 1.42 8.03
CA ALA A 24 -9.57 1.12 8.84
C ALA A 24 -8.50 0.38 8.04
N ASP A 25 -8.89 -0.49 7.10
CA ASP A 25 -7.96 -1.25 6.26
C ASP A 25 -7.13 -0.38 5.30
N GLN A 26 -7.60 0.82 4.94
CA GLN A 26 -6.84 1.75 4.07
C GLN A 26 -5.47 2.11 4.64
N VAL A 27 -5.26 1.93 5.94
CA VAL A 27 -3.94 2.10 6.59
C VAL A 27 -2.89 1.12 6.03
N LEU A 28 -3.27 -0.01 5.44
CA LEU A 28 -2.34 -0.93 4.75
C LEU A 28 -1.48 -0.21 3.70
N TRP A 29 -2.03 0.76 2.99
CA TRP A 29 -1.28 1.53 1.98
C TRP A 29 -0.19 2.43 2.57
N LYS A 30 -0.17 2.61 3.89
CA LYS A 30 0.93 3.28 4.60
C LYS A 30 2.06 2.34 4.97
N ASP A 31 1.90 1.02 4.82
CA ASP A 31 2.97 0.06 5.07
C ASP A 31 4.05 0.17 3.98
N PRO A 32 5.29 0.58 4.31
CA PRO A 32 6.38 0.69 3.33
C PRO A 32 6.76 -0.67 2.72
N PHE A 33 6.32 -1.78 3.31
CA PHE A 33 6.57 -3.14 2.85
C PHE A 33 5.35 -3.82 2.22
N LEU A 34 4.25 -3.08 1.98
CA LEU A 34 3.03 -3.61 1.35
C LEU A 34 3.38 -4.36 0.05
N LEU A 35 3.09 -5.66 0.04
CA LEU A 35 3.31 -6.56 -1.08
C LEU A 35 2.00 -6.75 -1.83
N GLU A 36 2.03 -6.56 -3.13
CA GLU A 36 0.93 -6.83 -4.04
C GLU A 36 1.27 -8.03 -4.92
N ILE A 37 0.32 -8.94 -5.09
CA ILE A 37 0.44 -10.10 -5.97
C ILE A 37 -0.85 -10.24 -6.77
N ARG A 38 -0.75 -10.33 -8.10
CA ARG A 38 -1.92 -10.54 -8.96
C ARG A 38 -2.44 -11.96 -8.82
N ALA A 39 -3.76 -12.11 -8.77
CA ALA A 39 -4.42 -13.40 -8.89
C ALA A 39 -4.54 -13.82 -10.38
N LYS A 40 -4.33 -15.10 -10.66
CA LYS A 40 -4.52 -15.74 -11.97
C LYS A 40 -6.02 -15.94 -12.21
N SER A 41 -6.70 -14.90 -12.67
CA SER A 41 -8.11 -14.97 -13.08
C SER A 41 -8.26 -14.69 -14.58
N GLU A 42 -9.18 -15.40 -15.23
CA GLU A 42 -9.59 -15.12 -16.62
C GLU A 42 -10.58 -13.93 -16.71
N ASP A 43 -11.23 -13.61 -15.59
CA ASP A 43 -12.19 -12.51 -15.45
C ASP A 43 -11.49 -11.19 -15.02
N GLU A 44 -12.23 -10.32 -14.32
CA GLU A 44 -11.70 -9.07 -13.75
C GLU A 44 -10.45 -9.31 -12.88
N PRO A 45 -9.33 -8.60 -13.14
CA PRO A 45 -8.10 -8.77 -12.38
C PRO A 45 -8.30 -8.48 -10.90
N ARG A 46 -7.90 -9.42 -10.05
CA ARG A 46 -7.83 -9.23 -8.60
C ARG A 46 -6.40 -9.28 -8.10
N PHE A 47 -6.16 -8.60 -7.00
CA PHE A 47 -4.85 -8.49 -6.38
C PHE A 47 -4.97 -8.85 -4.91
N LEU A 48 -4.02 -9.66 -4.44
CA LEU A 48 -3.80 -9.92 -3.04
C LEU A 48 -2.75 -8.94 -2.53
N LEU A 49 -3.11 -8.18 -1.52
CA LEU A 49 -2.23 -7.32 -0.75
C LEU A 49 -1.85 -8.01 0.55
N ILE A 50 -0.57 -7.95 0.91
CA ILE A 50 -0.04 -8.47 2.17
C ILE A 50 0.75 -7.34 2.81
N GLY A 51 0.30 -6.89 3.97
CA GLY A 51 0.95 -5.82 4.71
C GLY A 51 0.67 -5.89 6.20
N LYS A 52 1.15 -4.89 6.92
CA LYS A 52 1.09 -4.83 8.38
C LYS A 52 0.26 -3.63 8.85
N ILE A 53 -0.63 -3.88 9.80
CA ILE A 53 -1.30 -2.85 10.59
C ILE A 53 -0.93 -3.11 12.05
N GLY A 54 -0.19 -2.16 12.65
CA GLY A 54 0.43 -2.36 13.97
C GLY A 54 1.41 -3.54 13.97
N ASP A 55 1.15 -4.54 14.81
CA ASP A 55 1.96 -5.78 14.90
C ASP A 55 1.38 -6.99 14.17
N LYS A 56 0.28 -6.82 13.44
CA LYS A 56 -0.44 -7.92 12.80
C LYS A 56 -0.31 -7.85 11.28
N HIS A 57 -0.15 -9.01 10.65
CA HIS A 57 -0.20 -9.15 9.19
C HIS A 57 -1.64 -9.32 8.73
N TRP A 58 -1.99 -8.59 7.69
CA TRP A 58 -3.28 -8.59 7.05
C TRP A 58 -3.13 -8.96 5.59
N LEU A 59 -4.14 -9.63 5.08
CA LEU A 59 -4.32 -9.89 3.68
C LEU A 59 -5.55 -9.11 3.23
N ALA A 60 -5.45 -8.38 2.14
CA ALA A 60 -6.59 -7.71 1.52
C ALA A 60 -6.70 -8.13 0.06
N VAL A 61 -7.93 -8.26 -0.43
CA VAL A 61 -8.25 -8.53 -1.83
C VAL A 61 -8.85 -7.27 -2.42
N VAL A 62 -8.28 -6.81 -3.53
CA VAL A 62 -8.72 -5.61 -4.23
C VAL A 62 -8.84 -5.85 -5.73
N THR A 63 -9.58 -4.96 -6.39
CA THR A 63 -9.52 -4.76 -7.84
C THR A 63 -9.36 -3.29 -8.17
N TYR A 64 -8.82 -2.98 -9.36
CA TYR A 64 -8.60 -1.62 -9.83
C TYR A 64 -9.59 -1.29 -10.94
N ARG A 65 -10.41 -0.24 -10.74
CA ARG A 65 -11.43 0.22 -11.72
C ARG A 65 -11.33 1.73 -11.87
N ASP A 66 -11.20 2.23 -13.10
CA ASP A 66 -11.12 3.68 -13.36
C ASP A 66 -10.10 4.42 -12.47
N ALA A 67 -8.94 3.79 -12.22
CA ALA A 67 -7.90 4.25 -11.28
C ALA A 67 -8.30 4.33 -9.78
N ARG A 68 -9.46 3.78 -9.40
CA ARG A 68 -9.89 3.60 -8.01
C ARG A 68 -9.59 2.20 -7.49
N ILE A 69 -9.36 2.12 -6.19
CA ILE A 69 -9.08 0.88 -5.46
C ILE A 69 -10.39 0.38 -4.87
N ARG A 70 -10.93 -0.72 -5.42
CA ARG A 70 -12.11 -1.35 -4.86
C ARG A 70 -11.71 -2.40 -3.83
N LEU A 71 -12.03 -2.15 -2.55
CA LEU A 71 -11.83 -3.15 -1.51
C LEU A 71 -12.90 -4.23 -1.60
N ILE A 72 -12.47 -5.49 -1.62
CA ILE A 72 -13.36 -6.64 -1.76
C ILE A 72 -13.45 -7.41 -0.45
N SER A 73 -12.32 -7.66 0.22
CA SER A 73 -12.27 -8.35 1.51
C SER A 73 -10.93 -8.09 2.19
N VAL A 74 -10.89 -8.12 3.52
CA VAL A 74 -9.66 -8.08 4.30
C VAL A 74 -9.78 -9.05 5.48
N ARG A 75 -8.69 -9.79 5.74
CA ARG A 75 -8.62 -10.71 6.89
C ARG A 75 -7.22 -10.75 7.49
N ARG A 76 -7.14 -11.19 8.74
CA ARG A 76 -5.86 -11.43 9.41
C ARG A 76 -5.18 -12.70 8.88
N SER A 77 -3.86 -12.69 8.71
CA SER A 77 -3.12 -13.91 8.38
C SER A 77 -3.07 -14.88 9.57
N PRO A 78 -3.43 -16.16 9.42
CA PRO A 78 -3.01 -17.21 10.35
C PRO A 78 -1.53 -17.55 10.14
N ALA A 79 -0.93 -18.24 11.12
CA ALA A 79 0.53 -18.43 11.25
C ALA A 79 1.13 -19.52 10.34
N ARG A 80 0.40 -20.12 9.40
CA ARG A 80 0.92 -21.18 8.52
C ARG A 80 0.26 -21.13 7.14
N ARG A 81 1.04 -21.40 6.09
CA ARG A 81 0.67 -21.19 4.69
C ARG A 81 1.00 -22.43 3.85
N ARG A 82 0.04 -22.96 3.11
CA ARG A 82 0.25 -23.91 1.99
C ARG A 82 -1.03 -24.00 1.19
N LEU A 83 -1.01 -23.61 -0.09
CA LEU A 83 -2.23 -23.11 -0.71
C LEU A 83 -2.49 -23.59 -2.21
N SER A 84 -3.71 -24.03 -2.62
CA SER A 84 -4.12 -24.57 -3.98
C SER A 84 -5.32 -23.90 -4.75
N SER A 85 -5.51 -24.19 -6.07
CA SER A 85 -6.19 -23.33 -7.10
C SER A 85 -7.75 -23.17 -7.16
N MET A 86 -8.34 -22.11 -7.78
CA MET A 86 -9.80 -21.90 -8.09
C MET A 86 -10.22 -20.64 -8.95
N LYS A 87 -11.53 -20.46 -9.27
CA LYS A 87 -12.11 -19.34 -10.06
C LYS A 87 -12.29 -18.02 -9.29
N ALA A 88 -12.50 -16.90 -9.99
CA ALA A 88 -12.68 -15.55 -9.42
C ALA A 88 -13.76 -15.43 -8.31
N LYS A 89 -15.02 -15.79 -8.54
CA LYS A 89 -16.05 -15.76 -7.46
C LYS A 89 -15.76 -16.76 -6.34
N GLU A 90 -15.04 -17.82 -6.66
CA GLU A 90 -14.61 -18.81 -5.67
C GLU A 90 -13.45 -18.28 -4.83
N PHE A 91 -12.56 -17.45 -5.39
CA PHE A 91 -11.46 -16.79 -4.68
C PHE A 91 -11.98 -15.91 -3.54
N ASP A 92 -12.98 -15.06 -3.81
CA ASP A 92 -13.60 -14.21 -2.78
C ASP A 92 -14.21 -15.06 -1.67
N LYS A 93 -14.94 -16.13 -2.05
CA LYS A 93 -15.58 -17.05 -1.11
C LYS A 93 -14.55 -17.82 -0.26
N LYS A 94 -13.51 -18.39 -0.88
CA LYS A 94 -12.41 -19.09 -0.19
C LYS A 94 -11.66 -18.17 0.77
N PHE A 95 -11.45 -16.92 0.36
CA PHE A 95 -10.80 -15.91 1.18
C PHE A 95 -11.66 -15.53 2.39
N GLU A 96 -12.96 -15.31 2.21
CA GLU A 96 -13.92 -15.06 3.31
C GLU A 96 -14.04 -16.27 4.27
N GLU A 97 -13.98 -17.49 3.76
CA GLU A 97 -14.09 -18.73 4.55
C GLU A 97 -12.82 -19.12 5.31
N GLY A 98 -11.74 -18.34 5.21
CA GLY A 98 -10.50 -18.68 5.93
C GLY A 98 -9.69 -19.82 5.29
N GLN A 99 -10.05 -20.27 4.09
CA GLN A 99 -9.43 -21.46 3.51
C GLN A 99 -7.94 -21.23 3.24
N GLU A 100 -7.16 -22.25 3.58
CA GLU A 100 -5.71 -22.28 3.52
C GLU A 100 -5.20 -22.60 2.11
N ASP A 101 -6.05 -22.62 1.05
CA ASP A 101 -5.67 -22.97 -0.34
C ASP A 101 -5.92 -21.91 -1.48
N ILE A 102 -4.86 -21.22 -1.97
CA ILE A 102 -4.73 -20.02 -2.86
C ILE A 102 -3.32 -19.77 -3.60
N ASP A 103 -2.16 -20.39 -3.29
CA ASP A 103 -0.81 -19.95 -3.75
C ASP A 103 -0.64 -20.25 -5.25
N ASP A 104 -1.21 -21.35 -5.73
CA ASP A 104 -1.27 -21.69 -7.16
C ASP A 104 -2.07 -20.67 -7.98
N ASP A 105 -2.99 -19.93 -7.34
CA ASP A 105 -3.82 -18.87 -7.94
C ASP A 105 -3.12 -17.51 -7.94
N LEU A 106 -1.93 -17.40 -7.36
CA LEU A 106 -1.17 -16.16 -7.37
C LEU A 106 -0.10 -16.26 -8.45
N ASP A 107 -0.05 -15.22 -9.29
CA ASP A 107 1.10 -15.01 -10.14
C ASP A 107 2.24 -14.44 -9.29
N LEU A 108 3.00 -15.33 -8.64
CA LEU A 108 4.13 -14.92 -7.80
C LEU A 108 5.19 -14.12 -8.58
N SER A 109 5.24 -14.25 -9.91
CA SER A 109 6.14 -13.43 -10.73
C SER A 109 5.70 -11.95 -10.81
N SER A 110 4.41 -11.68 -10.57
CA SER A 110 3.86 -10.33 -10.45
C SER A 110 4.08 -9.67 -9.09
N ALA A 111 4.62 -10.41 -8.11
CA ALA A 111 4.77 -9.93 -6.75
C ALA A 111 5.67 -8.68 -6.69
N ARG A 112 5.11 -7.55 -6.25
CA ARG A 112 5.83 -6.27 -6.16
C ARG A 112 5.51 -5.52 -4.88
N ARG A 113 6.48 -4.73 -4.40
CA ARG A 113 6.27 -3.83 -3.26
C ARG A 113 5.84 -2.47 -3.79
N VAL A 114 4.54 -2.19 -3.74
CA VAL A 114 3.93 -1.00 -4.34
C VAL A 114 4.54 0.30 -3.80
N ASN A 115 4.91 0.32 -2.51
CA ASN A 115 5.54 1.47 -1.86
C ASN A 115 7.07 1.53 -2.00
N GLN A 116 7.68 0.62 -2.77
CA GLN A 116 9.13 0.58 -3.00
C GLN A 116 9.51 0.68 -4.48
N GLU A 117 8.56 0.93 -5.37
CA GLU A 117 8.85 1.18 -6.77
C GLU A 117 9.75 2.41 -6.92
N GLN A 118 10.95 2.20 -7.46
CA GLN A 118 11.90 3.29 -7.68
C GLN A 118 11.54 4.03 -8.97
N LYS A 119 11.01 5.24 -8.82
CA LYS A 119 10.81 6.15 -9.96
C LYS A 119 12.05 7.01 -10.16
N ARG A 120 12.66 6.94 -11.35
CA ARG A 120 13.78 7.83 -11.72
C ARG A 120 13.24 9.21 -12.06
N ILE A 121 13.79 10.24 -11.41
CA ILE A 121 13.50 11.64 -11.68
C ILE A 121 14.80 12.29 -12.14
N ASN A 122 14.75 13.01 -13.27
CA ASN A 122 15.86 13.82 -13.76
C ASN A 122 15.63 15.26 -13.31
N VAL A 123 16.64 15.88 -12.71
CA VAL A 123 16.58 17.25 -12.20
C VAL A 123 17.87 17.97 -12.53
N ASP A 124 17.75 19.19 -13.05
CA ASP A 124 18.88 20.08 -13.28
C ASP A 124 19.11 20.97 -12.06
N PHE A 125 20.38 21.14 -11.69
CA PHE A 125 20.79 21.98 -10.57
C PHE A 125 21.81 23.02 -11.03
N PRO A 126 21.77 24.26 -10.51
CA PRO A 126 22.86 25.21 -10.70
C PRO A 126 24.20 24.63 -10.26
N ALA A 127 25.29 24.98 -10.98
CA ALA A 127 26.63 24.44 -10.71
C ALA A 127 27.08 24.64 -9.25
N TRP A 128 26.72 25.77 -8.62
CA TRP A 128 27.06 26.05 -7.23
C TRP A 128 26.38 25.10 -6.24
N VAL A 129 25.16 24.63 -6.54
CA VAL A 129 24.44 23.65 -5.70
C VAL A 129 25.15 22.31 -5.78
N VAL A 130 25.49 21.86 -6.99
CA VAL A 130 26.22 20.60 -7.21
C VAL A 130 27.56 20.63 -6.47
N ALA A 131 28.33 21.71 -6.63
CA ALA A 131 29.60 21.87 -5.94
C ALA A 131 29.45 21.86 -4.40
N SER A 132 28.34 22.39 -3.88
CA SER A 132 28.07 22.37 -2.43
C SER A 132 27.70 20.97 -1.93
N LEU A 133 26.90 20.23 -2.71
CA LEU A 133 26.57 18.83 -2.44
C LEU A 133 27.82 17.94 -2.48
N ASP A 134 28.73 18.16 -3.43
CA ASP A 134 30.00 17.44 -3.53
C ASP A 134 30.87 17.65 -2.29
N ARG A 135 31.04 18.90 -1.84
CA ARG A 135 31.81 19.20 -0.62
C ARG A 135 31.25 18.50 0.60
N GLU A 136 29.93 18.52 0.75
CA GLU A 136 29.29 17.92 1.91
C GLU A 136 29.31 16.38 1.88
N ALA A 137 29.10 15.80 0.71
CA ALA A 137 29.21 14.36 0.50
C ALA A 137 30.64 13.86 0.83
N ALA A 138 31.67 14.60 0.37
CA ALA A 138 33.06 14.31 0.69
C ALA A 138 33.37 14.44 2.20
N ARG A 139 32.80 15.45 2.87
CA ARG A 139 32.98 15.66 4.32
C ARG A 139 32.48 14.49 5.15
N ILE A 140 31.38 13.87 4.74
CA ILE A 140 30.73 12.76 5.45
C ILE A 140 31.22 11.39 4.92
N GLY A 141 31.95 11.37 3.80
CA GLY A 141 32.47 10.14 3.19
C GLY A 141 31.41 9.32 2.45
N VAL A 142 30.41 9.99 1.88
CA VAL A 142 29.29 9.36 1.15
C VAL A 142 29.16 9.89 -0.27
N THR A 143 28.29 9.28 -1.07
CA THR A 143 28.01 9.79 -2.42
C THR A 143 27.05 10.98 -2.38
N ARG A 144 27.10 11.84 -3.41
CA ARG A 144 26.09 12.89 -3.64
C ARG A 144 24.65 12.36 -3.60
N GLN A 145 24.41 11.20 -4.20
CA GLN A 145 23.08 10.62 -4.24
C GLN A 145 22.58 10.25 -2.84
N SER A 146 23.46 9.78 -1.96
CA SER A 146 23.13 9.45 -0.58
C SER A 146 22.67 10.70 0.19
N ILE A 147 23.41 11.81 0.07
CA ILE A 147 23.07 13.03 0.81
C ILE A 147 21.78 13.69 0.28
N ILE A 148 21.59 13.70 -1.04
CA ILE A 148 20.36 14.19 -1.66
C ILE A 148 19.16 13.38 -1.16
N LYS A 149 19.29 12.05 -1.10
CA LYS A 149 18.21 11.17 -0.64
C LYS A 149 17.86 11.44 0.82
N VAL A 150 18.85 11.53 1.71
CA VAL A 150 18.62 11.78 3.14
C VAL A 150 17.96 13.14 3.35
N TRP A 151 18.52 14.21 2.78
CA TRP A 151 18.00 15.56 2.96
C TRP A 151 16.60 15.76 2.37
N LEU A 152 16.30 15.13 1.23
CA LEU A 152 14.96 15.19 0.65
C LEU A 152 13.93 14.55 1.59
N VAL A 153 14.24 13.39 2.17
CA VAL A 153 13.37 12.71 3.13
C VAL A 153 13.19 13.55 4.39
N GLU A 154 14.29 14.06 4.97
CA GLU A 154 14.24 14.92 6.16
C GLU A 154 13.41 16.19 5.90
N ARG A 155 13.59 16.82 4.73
CA ARG A 155 12.83 18.02 4.36
C ARG A 155 11.34 17.73 4.21
N LEU A 156 10.96 16.63 3.56
CA LEU A 156 9.56 16.21 3.41
C LEU A 156 8.92 15.88 4.76
N GLN A 157 9.66 15.23 5.66
CA GLN A 157 9.18 14.95 7.03
C GLN A 157 9.01 16.24 7.85
N ALA A 158 9.91 17.19 7.72
CA ALA A 158 9.79 18.49 8.38
C ALA A 158 8.58 19.28 7.86
N GLU A 159 8.29 19.25 6.56
CA GLU A 159 7.12 19.91 5.98
C GLU A 159 5.80 19.26 6.42
N SER A 160 5.74 17.93 6.49
CA SER A 160 4.54 17.22 6.95
C SER A 160 4.26 17.44 8.43
N ALA A 161 5.31 17.51 9.27
CA ALA A 161 5.20 17.80 10.69
C ALA A 161 4.78 19.27 10.98
N ASN A 162 5.08 20.19 10.06
CA ASN A 162 4.84 21.62 10.25
C ASN A 162 3.56 22.12 9.53
N LYS A 163 2.75 21.20 8.98
CA LYS A 163 1.44 21.54 8.42
C LYS A 163 0.43 21.73 9.57
N PRO A 164 -0.09 22.95 9.81
CA PRO A 164 -1.14 23.12 10.81
C PRO A 164 -2.37 22.32 10.41
N LEU A 165 -3.01 21.69 11.40
CA LEU A 165 -4.33 21.06 11.30
C LEU A 165 -5.38 22.14 11.01
N ASN A 166 -5.44 22.66 9.79
CA ASN A 166 -6.55 23.48 9.33
C ASN A 166 -7.16 22.82 8.10
N GLY A 167 -8.32 22.21 8.32
CA GLY A 167 -9.10 21.49 7.31
C GLY A 167 -10.47 21.01 7.79
N ASP A 168 -10.74 20.92 9.11
CA ASP A 168 -12.05 20.52 9.63
C ASP A 168 -12.66 21.63 10.50
N ALA A 169 -13.24 22.65 9.86
CA ALA A 169 -14.36 23.43 10.40
C ALA A 169 -14.90 24.40 9.34
N ALA A 170 -16.22 24.37 9.16
CA ALA A 170 -17.08 25.13 8.23
C ALA A 170 -17.22 24.47 6.84
N SER A 171 -18.36 23.88 6.48
CA SER A 171 -19.72 24.38 6.67
C SER A 171 -20.70 23.31 7.20
N GLY A 172 -21.01 23.43 8.49
CA GLY A 172 -22.30 22.98 9.00
C GLY A 172 -23.38 23.98 8.60
N ALA A 173 -24.59 23.45 8.43
CA ALA A 173 -25.83 24.15 8.19
C ALA A 173 -26.02 25.41 9.05
N HIS A 174 -26.46 26.50 8.43
CA HIS A 174 -27.79 27.08 8.61
C HIS A 174 -28.05 28.19 7.58
#